data_AF-B4D9J9-F1
#
_entry.id   AF-B4D9J9-F1
#
_cell.length_a   1.000
_cell.length_b   1.000
_cell.length_c   1.000
_cell.angle_alpha   90.00
_cell.angle_beta   90.00
_cell.angle_gamma   90.00
#
_symmetry.space_group_name_H-M   'P 1'
#
loop_
_entity.id
_entity.type
_entity.pdbx_description
1 polymer ?
#
loop_
_entity_poly.entity_id
_entity_poly.type
_entity_poly.pdbx_seq_one_letter_code
_entity_poly.pdbx_strand_id
1 'polypeptide(L)'
;MNDSVSSHVLLPLRPAPRFSRESPQVVRVLDQIRFQLDADESMAEFCWFAREYPRVYRHHFGHIEHRLRSIYQRYQKAHEHFSVELSKSDPNCVGMSTSSLETLMVYWDFEAFLNALGAALDVLARLVGTAFKEQTPPSFTKLCKRHERDGCIGILRTAQDRWVSRMKNYRDCFVHYTCVDTMLTFACNQYSDGFEVRCRLPSNPNARDIMRFRFSRRLDVLRYACSTYKNLLALDRAIASQIFKDYESGAFPKRTSNLFFLGTRMQTDASSKVVGRVMP
;
A
#
# COMPACT_ATOMS: atom_id res chain seq x y z
N MET A 1 43.91 5.58 -27.30
CA MET A 1 44.06 4.69 -26.13
C MET A 1 43.28 5.35 -25.01
N ASN A 2 42.03 4.92 -24.81
CA ASN A 2 41.22 5.41 -23.70
C ASN A 2 41.39 4.41 -22.57
N ASP A 3 41.92 4.87 -21.44
CA ASP A 3 41.91 4.15 -20.18
C ASP A 3 40.47 3.83 -19.80
N SER A 4 40.04 2.60 -20.11
CA SER A 4 38.76 2.06 -19.68
C SER A 4 38.87 1.80 -18.18
N VAL A 5 38.44 2.77 -17.38
CA VAL A 5 38.23 2.59 -15.94
C VAL A 5 37.35 1.36 -15.76
N SER A 6 37.95 0.29 -15.22
CA SER A 6 37.30 -0.98 -14.89
C SER A 6 36.02 -0.71 -14.09
N SER A 7 34.86 -0.95 -14.71
CA SER A 7 33.55 -0.75 -14.07
C SER A 7 33.05 -2.03 -13.37
N HIS A 8 33.95 -2.90 -12.89
CA HIS A 8 33.65 -4.07 -12.05
C HIS A 8 33.33 -3.68 -10.60
N VAL A 9 32.70 -2.52 -10.42
CA VAL A 9 32.28 -2.02 -9.12
C VAL A 9 30.80 -2.34 -8.94
N LEU A 10 30.49 -3.09 -7.88
CA LEU A 10 29.11 -3.30 -7.46
C LEU A 10 28.61 -2.02 -6.79
N LEU A 11 27.60 -1.39 -7.38
CA LEU A 11 27.00 -0.18 -6.82
C LEU A 11 26.32 -0.49 -5.48
N PRO A 12 26.36 0.43 -4.50
CA PRO A 12 25.72 0.23 -3.22
C PRO A 12 24.20 0.10 -3.39
N LEU A 13 23.59 -0.71 -2.52
CA LEU A 13 22.13 -0.73 -2.42
C LEU A 13 21.61 0.66 -2.06
N ARG A 14 20.43 0.99 -2.59
CA ARG A 14 19.71 2.19 -2.18
C ARG A 14 19.48 2.14 -0.66
N PRO A 15 19.58 3.24 0.07
CA PRO A 15 19.36 3.21 1.50
C PRO A 15 17.93 2.75 1.81
N ALA A 16 17.80 1.93 2.85
CA ALA A 16 16.51 1.57 3.41
C ALA A 16 15.73 2.85 3.78
N PRO A 17 14.40 2.84 3.62
CA PRO A 17 13.59 3.95 4.11
C PRO A 17 13.69 4.02 5.64
N ARG A 18 13.54 5.23 6.18
CA ARG A 18 13.45 5.41 7.64
C ARG A 18 12.10 4.89 8.10
N PHE A 19 12.11 3.84 8.90
CA PHE A 19 10.92 3.30 9.55
C PHE A 19 10.65 4.10 10.82
N SER A 20 9.41 4.55 11.00
CA SER A 20 9.04 5.31 12.18
C SER A 20 8.93 4.36 13.38
N ARG A 21 9.39 4.80 14.56
CA ARG A 21 9.04 4.12 15.83
C ARG A 21 7.70 4.61 16.38
N GLU A 22 7.20 5.71 15.83
CA GLU A 22 5.94 6.32 16.24
C GLU A 22 4.77 5.73 15.46
N SER A 23 3.58 5.85 16.04
CA SER A 23 2.34 5.50 15.35
C SER A 23 2.10 6.38 14.12
N PRO A 24 1.36 5.88 13.10
CA PRO A 24 0.96 6.70 11.95
C PRO A 24 0.22 7.96 12.39
N GLN A 25 0.37 9.05 11.65
CA GLN A 25 -0.12 10.37 12.05
C GLN A 25 -1.64 10.41 12.15
N VAL A 26 -2.35 9.71 11.26
CA VAL A 26 -3.82 9.61 11.36
C VAL A 26 -4.23 9.01 12.71
N VAL A 27 -3.48 8.02 13.19
CA VAL A 27 -3.77 7.37 14.48
C VAL A 27 -3.52 8.34 15.63
N ARG A 28 -2.40 9.08 15.59
CA ARG A 28 -2.06 10.06 16.63
C ARG A 28 -3.10 11.17 16.72
N VAL A 29 -3.54 11.69 15.58
CA VAL A 29 -4.58 12.73 15.50
C VAL A 29 -5.91 12.22 16.04
N LEU A 30 -6.33 11.00 15.65
CA LEU A 30 -7.59 10.43 16.14
C LEU A 30 -7.55 10.09 17.63
N ASP A 31 -6.41 9.63 18.15
CA ASP A 31 -6.21 9.45 19.60
C ASP A 31 -6.33 10.80 20.33
N GLN A 32 -5.70 11.87 19.82
CA GLN A 32 -5.80 13.20 20.39
C GLN A 32 -7.24 13.71 20.43
N ILE A 33 -7.95 13.63 19.30
CA ILE A 33 -9.36 14.04 19.18
C ILE A 33 -10.23 13.25 20.18
N ARG A 34 -10.05 11.92 20.23
CA ARG A 34 -10.79 11.05 21.15
C ARG A 34 -10.60 11.47 22.60
N PHE A 35 -9.37 11.76 23.02
CA PHE A 35 -9.11 12.17 24.41
C PHE A 35 -9.77 13.50 24.77
N GLN A 36 -9.92 14.41 23.80
CA GLN A 36 -10.62 15.68 24.01
C GLN A 36 -12.14 15.51 24.10
N LEU A 37 -12.69 14.47 23.48
CA LEU A 37 -14.12 14.16 23.45
C LEU A 37 -14.56 13.13 24.50
N ASP A 38 -13.64 12.61 25.32
CA ASP A 38 -13.89 11.45 26.20
C ASP A 38 -14.99 11.70 27.26
N ALA A 39 -15.20 12.97 27.65
CA ALA A 39 -16.24 13.37 28.59
C ALA A 39 -17.62 13.61 27.95
N ASP A 40 -17.71 13.65 26.61
CA ASP A 40 -18.97 13.89 25.89
C ASP A 40 -19.64 12.54 25.58
N GLU A 41 -20.67 12.18 26.36
CA GLU A 41 -21.43 10.94 26.16
C GLU A 41 -22.06 10.83 24.76
N SER A 42 -22.40 11.96 24.13
CA SER A 42 -22.96 11.96 22.77
C SER A 42 -21.94 11.53 21.70
N MET A 43 -20.66 11.57 22.04
CA MET A 43 -19.54 11.17 21.20
C MET A 43 -19.01 9.77 21.55
N ALA A 44 -19.61 9.05 22.51
CA ALA A 44 -19.07 7.79 23.02
C ALA A 44 -18.81 6.72 21.93
N GLU A 45 -19.74 6.55 20.98
CA GLU A 45 -19.56 5.59 19.87
C GLU A 45 -18.41 6.02 18.95
N PHE A 46 -18.30 7.32 18.64
CA PHE A 46 -17.16 7.84 17.89
C PHE A 46 -15.85 7.66 18.63
N CYS A 47 -15.78 7.95 19.93
CA CYS A 47 -14.60 7.73 20.75
C CYS A 47 -14.17 6.27 20.73
N TRP A 48 -15.12 5.33 20.80
CA TRP A 48 -14.82 3.91 20.66
C TRP A 48 -14.31 3.55 19.25
N PHE A 49 -14.94 4.10 18.21
CA PHE A 49 -14.49 3.91 16.83
C PHE A 49 -13.07 4.45 16.58
N ALA A 50 -12.80 5.68 17.02
CA ALA A 50 -11.51 6.35 16.95
C ALA A 50 -10.43 5.67 17.81
N ARG A 51 -10.82 4.81 18.75
CA ARG A 51 -9.91 3.95 19.50
C ARG A 51 -9.55 2.68 18.74
N GLU A 52 -10.54 1.97 18.20
CA GLU A 52 -10.32 0.62 17.65
C GLU A 52 -9.86 0.61 16.19
N TYR A 53 -10.52 1.36 15.30
CA TYR A 53 -10.20 1.31 13.87
C TYR A 53 -8.80 1.86 13.54
N PRO A 54 -8.32 2.94 14.17
CA PRO A 54 -6.94 3.39 13.97
C PRO A 54 -5.87 2.37 14.40
N ARG A 55 -6.17 1.45 15.32
CA ARG A 55 -5.24 0.36 15.67
C ARG A 55 -5.14 -0.67 14.56
N VAL A 56 -6.24 -0.97 13.87
CA VAL A 56 -6.21 -1.84 12.68
C VAL A 56 -5.37 -1.18 11.58
N TYR A 57 -5.50 0.13 11.39
CA TYR A 57 -4.66 0.89 10.46
C TYR A 57 -3.17 0.79 10.84
N ARG A 58 -2.85 1.03 12.12
CA ARG A 58 -1.50 0.89 12.69
C ARG A 58 -0.93 -0.52 12.46
N HIS A 59 -1.73 -1.56 12.65
CA HIS A 59 -1.31 -2.94 12.44
C HIS A 59 -0.87 -3.18 10.99
N HIS A 60 -1.69 -2.78 10.00
CA HIS A 60 -1.30 -2.91 8.60
C HIS A 60 -0.10 -2.04 8.25
N PHE A 61 0.02 -0.85 8.83
CA PHE A 61 1.21 -0.01 8.68
C PHE A 61 2.48 -0.70 9.16
N GLY A 62 2.43 -1.31 10.35
CA GLY A 62 3.54 -2.10 10.89
C GLY A 62 3.86 -3.32 10.03
N HIS A 63 2.85 -3.97 9.46
CA HIS A 63 3.05 -5.09 8.53
C HIS A 63 3.77 -4.66 7.26
N ILE A 64 3.41 -3.52 6.68
CA ILE A 64 4.07 -2.91 5.52
C ILE A 64 5.56 -2.66 5.81
N GLU A 65 5.86 -2.05 6.97
CA GLU A 65 7.25 -1.78 7.38
C GLU A 65 8.05 -3.06 7.61
N HIS A 66 7.45 -4.06 8.27
CA HIS A 66 8.07 -5.36 8.49
C HIS A 66 8.44 -6.03 7.18
N ARG A 67 7.51 -6.10 6.21
CA ARG A 67 7.75 -6.71 4.90
C ARG A 67 8.82 -5.95 4.12
N LEU A 68 8.81 -4.62 4.13
CA LEU A 68 9.83 -3.82 3.45
C LEU A 68 11.23 -4.01 4.06
N ARG A 69 11.33 -4.13 5.39
CA ARG A 69 12.58 -4.47 6.06
C ARG A 69 13.07 -5.87 5.66
N SER A 70 12.16 -6.83 5.62
CA SER A 70 12.42 -8.22 5.21
C SER A 70 12.95 -8.32 3.75
N ILE A 71 12.34 -7.55 2.84
CA ILE A 71 12.81 -7.41 1.44
C ILE A 71 14.21 -6.79 1.41
N TYR A 72 14.42 -5.70 2.16
CA TYR A 72 15.71 -5.01 2.19
C TYR A 72 16.85 -5.91 2.68
N GLN A 73 16.63 -6.65 3.76
CA GLN A 73 17.61 -7.59 4.32
C GLN A 73 18.01 -8.67 3.29
N ARG A 74 17.06 -9.16 2.49
CA ARG A 74 17.35 -10.12 1.42
C ARG A 74 18.13 -9.51 0.28
N TYR A 75 17.84 -8.26 -0.08
CA TYR A 75 18.68 -7.51 -1.03
C TYR A 75 20.10 -7.34 -0.50
N GLN A 76 20.30 -7.09 0.80
CA GLN A 76 21.64 -7.02 1.41
C GLN A 76 22.40 -8.34 1.28
N LYS A 77 21.78 -9.46 1.65
CA LYS A 77 22.37 -10.79 1.46
C LYS A 77 22.73 -11.06 0.00
N ALA A 78 21.83 -10.73 -0.94
CA ALA A 78 22.08 -10.89 -2.36
C ALA A 78 23.23 -9.99 -2.84
N HIS A 79 23.32 -8.76 -2.32
CA HIS A 79 24.41 -7.83 -2.62
C HIS A 79 25.76 -8.35 -2.14
N GLU A 80 25.84 -8.86 -0.91
CA GLU A 80 27.04 -9.51 -0.37
C GLU A 80 27.45 -10.71 -1.23
N HIS A 81 26.49 -11.57 -1.60
CA HIS A 81 26.73 -12.71 -2.47
C HIS A 81 27.30 -12.29 -3.84
N PHE A 82 26.64 -11.34 -4.53
CA PHE A 82 27.12 -10.87 -5.83
C PHE A 82 28.44 -10.11 -5.75
N SER A 83 28.74 -9.45 -4.63
CA SER A 83 30.05 -8.80 -4.44
C SER A 83 31.18 -9.83 -4.48
N VAL A 84 30.97 -10.99 -3.84
CA VAL A 84 31.94 -12.10 -3.85
C VAL A 84 32.03 -12.73 -5.24
N GLU A 85 30.90 -13.01 -5.88
CA GLU A 85 30.87 -13.59 -7.24
C GLU A 85 31.52 -12.67 -8.28
N LEU A 86 31.24 -11.36 -8.23
CA LEU A 86 31.85 -10.39 -9.15
C LEU A 86 33.37 -10.33 -9.03
N SER A 87 33.91 -10.43 -7.80
CA SER A 87 35.37 -10.45 -7.59
C SER A 87 36.07 -11.66 -8.22
N LYS A 88 35.34 -12.73 -8.53
CA LYS A 88 35.84 -13.96 -9.14
C LYS A 88 35.44 -14.07 -10.62
N SER A 89 34.64 -13.13 -11.11
CA SER A 89 34.03 -13.19 -12.43
C SER A 89 35.01 -12.78 -13.54
N ASP A 90 34.71 -13.21 -14.76
CA ASP A 90 35.42 -12.76 -15.96
C ASP A 90 35.35 -11.21 -16.08
N PRO A 91 36.46 -10.53 -16.45
CA PRO A 91 36.45 -9.09 -16.75
C PRO A 91 35.43 -8.67 -17.83
N ASN A 92 34.98 -9.60 -18.67
CA ASN A 92 33.95 -9.39 -19.70
C ASN A 92 32.55 -9.82 -19.25
N CYS A 93 32.35 -10.17 -17.97
CA CYS A 93 31.05 -10.48 -17.43
C CYS A 93 30.11 -9.28 -17.57
N VAL A 94 28.98 -9.46 -18.25
CA VAL A 94 27.95 -8.40 -18.40
C VAL A 94 26.79 -8.57 -17.42
N GLY A 95 26.69 -9.73 -16.78
CA GLY A 95 25.68 -10.01 -15.78
C GLY A 95 25.68 -11.45 -15.28
N MET A 96 25.03 -11.63 -14.14
CA MET A 96 24.86 -12.90 -13.45
C MET A 96 23.51 -12.91 -12.75
N SER A 97 22.92 -14.08 -12.57
CA SER A 97 21.63 -14.22 -11.90
C SER A 97 21.58 -15.46 -11.04
N THR A 98 20.85 -15.39 -9.94
CA THR A 98 20.57 -16.52 -9.07
C THR A 98 19.09 -16.66 -8.84
N SER A 99 18.61 -17.90 -8.80
CA SER A 99 17.28 -18.27 -8.35
C SER A 99 17.45 -19.16 -7.14
N SER A 100 16.84 -18.78 -6.03
CA SER A 100 16.97 -19.47 -4.75
C SER A 100 15.69 -19.32 -3.94
N LEU A 101 15.56 -20.08 -2.85
CA LEU A 101 14.47 -19.91 -1.91
C LEU A 101 14.38 -18.46 -1.40
N GLU A 102 15.53 -17.83 -1.11
CA GLU A 102 15.61 -16.43 -0.69
C GLU A 102 15.04 -15.47 -1.75
N THR A 103 15.23 -15.80 -3.03
CA THR A 103 14.62 -15.05 -4.14
C THR A 103 13.10 -15.13 -4.08
N LEU A 104 12.54 -16.33 -3.96
CA LEU A 104 11.08 -16.54 -3.85
C LEU A 104 10.49 -15.80 -2.65
N MET A 105 11.18 -15.83 -1.50
CA MET A 105 10.76 -15.12 -0.29
C MET A 105 10.63 -13.60 -0.50
N VAL A 106 11.48 -12.98 -1.33
CA VAL A 106 11.34 -11.55 -1.68
C VAL A 106 10.03 -11.27 -2.40
N TYR A 107 9.63 -12.14 -3.33
CA TYR A 107 8.38 -11.97 -4.07
C TYR A 107 7.16 -12.19 -3.17
N TRP A 108 7.19 -13.20 -2.28
CA TRP A 108 6.14 -13.41 -1.28
C TRP A 108 6.02 -12.26 -0.28
N ASP A 109 7.16 -11.75 0.22
CA ASP A 109 7.15 -10.58 1.10
C ASP A 109 6.60 -9.34 0.38
N PHE A 110 6.91 -9.18 -0.91
CA PHE A 110 6.40 -8.07 -1.69
C PHE A 110 4.89 -8.21 -1.99
N GLU A 111 4.39 -9.40 -2.28
CA GLU A 111 2.96 -9.64 -2.41
C GLU A 111 2.23 -9.32 -1.09
N ALA A 112 2.75 -9.81 0.03
CA ALA A 112 2.22 -9.51 1.35
C ALA A 112 2.26 -8.00 1.67
N PHE A 113 3.32 -7.31 1.26
CA PHE A 113 3.44 -5.85 1.34
C PHE A 113 2.34 -5.13 0.55
N LEU A 114 2.06 -5.54 -0.69
CA LEU A 114 1.00 -4.96 -1.51
C LEU A 114 -0.40 -5.23 -0.93
N ASN A 115 -0.63 -6.42 -0.39
CA ASN A 115 -1.89 -6.76 0.28
C ASN A 115 -2.10 -5.91 1.56
N ALA A 116 -1.04 -5.75 2.36
CA ALA A 116 -1.09 -4.90 3.56
C ALA A 116 -1.34 -3.43 3.22
N LEU A 117 -0.74 -2.93 2.12
CA LEU A 117 -1.05 -1.60 1.58
C LEU A 117 -2.51 -1.44 1.19
N GLY A 118 -3.07 -2.42 0.47
CA GLY A 118 -4.49 -2.42 0.10
C GLY A 118 -5.40 -2.37 1.32
N ALA A 119 -5.14 -3.21 2.31
CA ALA A 119 -5.90 -3.25 3.56
C ALA A 119 -5.77 -1.92 4.34
N ALA A 120 -4.57 -1.35 4.44
CA ALA A 120 -4.36 -0.05 5.08
C ALA A 120 -5.18 1.06 4.41
N LEU A 121 -5.25 1.08 3.07
CA LEU A 121 -6.04 2.06 2.32
C LEU A 121 -7.55 1.90 2.56
N ASP A 122 -8.05 0.67 2.64
CA ASP A 122 -9.47 0.41 2.94
C ASP A 122 -9.83 0.79 4.38
N VAL A 123 -8.95 0.51 5.36
CA VAL A 123 -9.15 0.99 6.74
C VAL A 123 -9.12 2.52 6.78
N LEU A 124 -8.17 3.16 6.09
CA LEU A 124 -8.10 4.62 6.01
C LEU A 124 -9.38 5.22 5.41
N ALA A 125 -9.97 4.56 4.40
CA ALA A 125 -11.25 4.97 3.84
C ALA A 125 -12.39 4.92 4.87
N ARG A 126 -12.41 3.91 5.75
CA ARG A 126 -13.38 3.84 6.84
C ARG A 126 -13.18 4.96 7.86
N LEU A 127 -11.93 5.27 8.22
CA LEU A 127 -11.61 6.36 9.14
C LEU A 127 -12.09 7.70 8.59
N VAL A 128 -11.73 8.00 7.34
CA VAL A 128 -12.17 9.21 6.62
C VAL A 128 -13.70 9.25 6.46
N GLY A 129 -14.35 8.09 6.39
CA GLY A 129 -15.80 7.96 6.31
C GLY A 129 -16.58 8.66 7.44
N THR A 130 -15.96 8.88 8.60
CA THR A 130 -16.58 9.62 9.73
C THR A 130 -16.75 11.13 9.46
N ALA A 131 -16.08 11.66 8.43
CA ALA A 131 -16.25 13.03 7.97
C ALA A 131 -17.56 13.28 7.18
N PHE A 132 -18.38 12.25 6.97
CA PHE A 132 -19.64 12.32 6.21
C PHE A 132 -20.81 11.82 7.05
N LYS A 133 -21.97 12.49 6.94
CA LYS A 133 -23.20 12.10 7.64
C LYS A 133 -23.73 10.74 7.17
N GLU A 134 -23.65 10.51 5.87
CA GLU A 134 -24.12 9.28 5.23
C GLU A 134 -23.15 8.13 5.48
N GLN A 135 -23.68 6.90 5.47
CA GLN A 135 -22.84 5.73 5.51
C GLN A 135 -21.95 5.66 4.26
N THR A 136 -20.62 5.70 4.48
CA THR A 136 -19.66 5.63 3.39
C THR A 136 -19.27 4.19 3.07
N PRO A 137 -18.98 3.88 1.79
CA PRO A 137 -18.46 2.57 1.42
C PRO A 137 -17.17 2.23 2.19
N PRO A 138 -16.98 0.97 2.63
CA PRO A 138 -15.82 0.59 3.43
C PRO A 138 -14.53 0.42 2.62
N SER A 139 -14.55 0.73 1.32
CA SER A 139 -13.38 0.52 0.45
C SER A 139 -12.89 1.82 -0.17
N PHE A 140 -11.57 1.94 -0.27
CA PHE A 140 -10.89 3.11 -0.81
C PHE A 140 -11.40 3.48 -2.21
N THR A 141 -11.54 2.48 -3.08
CA THR A 141 -11.99 2.71 -4.47
C THR A 141 -13.44 3.14 -4.56
N LYS A 142 -14.33 2.63 -3.71
CA LYS A 142 -15.72 3.10 -3.70
C LYS A 142 -15.82 4.50 -3.11
N LEU A 143 -15.05 4.79 -2.06
CA LEU A 143 -15.00 6.12 -1.46
C LEU A 143 -14.49 7.19 -2.45
N CYS A 144 -13.47 6.88 -3.25
CA CYS A 144 -12.93 7.80 -4.26
C CYS A 144 -13.91 8.11 -5.42
N LYS A 145 -15.00 7.35 -5.58
CA LYS A 145 -16.03 7.60 -6.59
C LYS A 145 -17.08 8.62 -6.15
N ARG A 146 -17.04 9.07 -4.88
CA ARG A 146 -17.93 10.12 -4.37
C ARG A 146 -17.78 11.42 -5.18
N HIS A 147 -18.88 12.17 -5.26
CA HIS A 147 -18.95 13.40 -6.06
C HIS A 147 -18.16 14.54 -5.42
N GLU A 148 -18.07 14.56 -4.09
CA GLU A 148 -17.29 15.54 -3.34
C GLU A 148 -15.81 15.49 -3.77
N ARG A 149 -15.22 16.65 -4.07
CA ARG A 149 -13.83 16.74 -4.56
C ARG A 149 -12.85 17.33 -3.56
N ASP A 150 -13.33 17.94 -2.48
CA ASP A 150 -12.51 18.65 -1.50
C ASP A 150 -12.20 17.80 -0.27
N GLY A 151 -11.33 18.33 0.61
CA GLY A 151 -10.94 17.71 1.87
C GLY A 151 -10.31 16.33 1.68
N CYS A 152 -10.66 15.39 2.57
CA CYS A 152 -10.07 14.05 2.56
C CYS A 152 -10.33 13.29 1.25
N ILE A 153 -11.48 13.48 0.58
CA ILE A 153 -11.77 12.78 -0.69
C ILE A 153 -10.83 13.26 -1.80
N GLY A 154 -10.58 14.56 -1.90
CA GLY A 154 -9.63 15.11 -2.87
C GLY A 154 -8.23 14.54 -2.70
N ILE A 155 -7.78 14.39 -1.44
CA ILE A 155 -6.49 13.79 -1.11
C ILE A 155 -6.45 12.31 -1.52
N LEU A 156 -7.48 11.53 -1.19
CA LEU A 156 -7.56 10.11 -1.56
C LEU A 156 -7.63 9.90 -3.08
N ARG A 157 -8.40 10.71 -3.82
CA ARG A 157 -8.46 10.67 -5.29
C ARG A 157 -7.12 11.02 -5.93
N THR A 158 -6.45 12.04 -5.41
CA THR A 158 -5.09 12.39 -5.87
C THR A 158 -4.12 11.23 -5.65
N ALA A 159 -4.21 10.53 -4.52
CA ALA A 159 -3.43 9.31 -4.29
C ALA A 159 -3.82 8.18 -5.24
N GLN A 160 -5.13 8.03 -5.53
CA GLN A 160 -5.65 7.05 -6.47
C GLN A 160 -5.00 7.19 -7.85
N ASP A 161 -5.04 8.40 -8.39
CA ASP A 161 -4.55 8.72 -9.73
C ASP A 161 -3.02 8.64 -9.79
N ARG A 162 -2.32 9.10 -8.74
CA ARG A 162 -0.86 9.16 -8.73
C ARG A 162 -0.21 7.78 -8.61
N TRP A 163 -0.72 6.91 -7.73
CA TRP A 163 0.00 5.67 -7.41
C TRP A 163 -0.86 4.47 -7.04
N VAL A 164 -2.03 4.61 -6.41
CA VAL A 164 -2.79 3.44 -5.92
C VAL A 164 -3.31 2.59 -7.08
N SER A 165 -3.82 3.20 -8.15
CA SER A 165 -4.27 2.45 -9.34
C SER A 165 -3.13 1.63 -9.95
N ARG A 166 -1.92 2.20 -9.98
CA ARG A 166 -0.72 1.49 -10.46
C ARG A 166 -0.30 0.35 -9.51
N MET A 167 -0.40 0.58 -8.20
CA MET A 167 -0.15 -0.44 -7.17
C MET A 167 -1.08 -1.64 -7.33
N LYS A 168 -2.36 -1.41 -7.61
CA LYS A 168 -3.33 -2.48 -7.92
C LYS A 168 -2.94 -3.26 -9.17
N ASN A 169 -2.55 -2.58 -10.25
CA ASN A 169 -2.08 -3.25 -11.46
C ASN A 169 -0.85 -4.13 -11.21
N TYR A 170 0.10 -3.67 -10.38
CA TYR A 170 1.25 -4.49 -9.99
C TYR A 170 0.86 -5.68 -9.11
N ARG A 171 -0.08 -5.51 -8.19
CA ARG A 171 -0.62 -6.63 -7.40
C ARG A 171 -1.23 -7.69 -8.29
N ASP A 172 -2.02 -7.28 -9.30
CA ASP A 172 -2.62 -8.20 -10.26
C ASP A 172 -1.54 -8.95 -11.07
N CYS A 173 -0.35 -8.36 -11.24
CA CYS A 173 0.79 -9.06 -11.83
C CYS A 173 1.37 -10.19 -10.99
N PHE A 174 1.23 -10.13 -9.68
CA PHE A 174 1.63 -11.23 -8.79
C PHE A 174 0.54 -12.31 -8.72
N VAL A 175 -0.73 -11.91 -8.68
CA VAL A 175 -1.86 -12.84 -8.62
C VAL A 175 -1.98 -13.68 -9.89
N HIS A 176 -1.71 -13.08 -11.05
CA HIS A 176 -1.82 -13.74 -12.37
C HIS A 176 -0.46 -14.06 -12.98
N TYR A 177 0.58 -14.13 -12.17
CA TYR A 177 1.91 -14.48 -12.62
C TYR A 177 1.93 -15.89 -13.24
N THR A 178 2.53 -16.01 -14.43
CA THR A 178 2.84 -17.29 -15.06
C THR A 178 4.35 -17.43 -15.23
N CYS A 179 4.89 -18.59 -14.85
CA CYS A 179 6.34 -18.87 -14.93
C CYS A 179 6.89 -18.96 -16.35
N VAL A 180 6.03 -18.92 -17.36
CA VAL A 180 6.41 -19.06 -18.77
C VAL A 180 7.22 -17.83 -19.26
N ASP A 181 6.91 -16.62 -18.76
CA ASP A 181 7.49 -15.38 -19.30
C ASP A 181 8.48 -14.66 -18.36
N THR A 182 8.54 -15.01 -17.07
CA THR A 182 9.42 -14.32 -16.12
C THR A 182 9.99 -15.27 -15.10
N MET A 183 11.27 -15.63 -15.21
CA MET A 183 11.95 -16.34 -14.12
C MET A 183 12.20 -15.40 -12.94
N LEU A 184 11.69 -15.78 -11.77
CA LEU A 184 11.93 -15.07 -10.51
C LEU A 184 13.39 -15.24 -10.11
N THR A 185 14.17 -14.18 -10.29
CA THR A 185 15.62 -14.18 -10.06
C THR A 185 16.04 -12.88 -9.39
N PHE A 186 17.09 -12.96 -8.58
CA PHE A 186 17.97 -11.83 -8.39
C PHE A 186 18.97 -11.79 -9.56
N ALA A 187 19.14 -10.62 -10.15
CA ALA A 187 20.08 -10.41 -11.24
C ALA A 187 21.02 -9.24 -10.91
N CYS A 188 22.31 -9.47 -11.07
CA CYS A 188 23.35 -8.45 -11.05
C CYS A 188 23.77 -8.17 -12.49
N ASN A 189 23.51 -6.97 -12.99
CA ASN A 189 23.80 -6.63 -14.40
C ASN A 189 24.69 -5.40 -14.47
N GLN A 190 25.57 -5.36 -15.48
CA GLN A 190 26.42 -4.22 -15.78
C GLN A 190 25.61 -3.07 -16.40
N TYR A 191 25.84 -1.87 -15.90
CA TYR A 191 25.37 -0.59 -16.45
C TYR A 191 26.57 0.33 -16.71
N SER A 192 26.33 1.49 -17.31
CA SER A 192 27.37 2.47 -17.64
C SER A 192 28.20 2.94 -16.44
N ASP A 193 27.64 2.87 -15.24
CA ASP A 193 28.21 3.34 -13.97
C ASP A 193 28.63 2.21 -13.01
N GLY A 194 28.44 0.95 -13.39
CA GLY A 194 28.80 -0.23 -12.59
C GLY A 194 27.71 -1.29 -12.56
N PHE A 195 27.86 -2.27 -11.68
CA PHE A 195 26.91 -3.37 -11.54
C PHE A 195 25.79 -3.02 -10.56
N GLU A 196 24.55 -3.39 -10.88
CA GLU A 196 23.41 -3.26 -9.96
C GLU A 196 22.72 -4.60 -9.71
N VAL A 197 22.45 -4.90 -8.44
CA VAL A 197 21.57 -5.99 -8.01
C VAL A 197 20.11 -5.57 -8.10
N ARG A 198 19.30 -6.36 -8.81
CA ARG A 198 17.86 -6.10 -9.00
C ARG A 198 17.05 -7.38 -8.93
N CYS A 199 15.83 -7.28 -8.41
CA CYS A 199 14.80 -8.30 -8.51
C CYS A 199 13.68 -7.71 -9.38
N ARG A 200 13.47 -8.27 -10.58
CA ARG A 200 12.50 -7.73 -11.56
C ARG A 200 11.08 -7.95 -11.04
N LEU A 201 10.16 -7.03 -11.31
CA LEU A 201 8.75 -7.33 -11.03
C LEU A 201 8.23 -8.38 -12.04
N PRO A 202 7.43 -9.36 -11.58
CA PRO A 202 6.73 -10.28 -12.47
C PRO A 202 5.86 -9.51 -13.45
N SER A 203 5.78 -10.00 -14.68
CA SER A 203 4.90 -9.45 -15.70
C SER A 203 3.63 -10.28 -15.80
N ASN A 204 2.46 -9.65 -15.78
CA ASN A 204 1.22 -10.29 -16.22
C ASN A 204 1.14 -10.24 -17.75
N PRO A 205 1.13 -11.38 -18.45
CA PRO A 205 0.98 -11.41 -19.90
C PRO A 205 -0.34 -10.74 -20.35
N ASN A 206 -1.45 -10.93 -19.62
CA ASN A 206 -2.73 -10.28 -19.95
C ASN A 206 -2.69 -8.75 -19.79
N ALA A 207 -1.82 -8.21 -18.93
CA ALA A 207 -1.68 -6.77 -18.75
C ALA A 207 -0.88 -6.11 -19.88
N ARG A 208 0.03 -6.86 -20.55
CA ARG A 208 0.80 -6.34 -21.69
C ARG A 208 -0.07 -6.19 -22.94
N ASP A 209 -0.91 -7.17 -23.23
CA ASP A 209 -1.66 -7.21 -24.49
C ASP A 209 -2.98 -6.44 -24.43
N ILE A 210 -3.69 -6.45 -23.29
CA ILE A 210 -5.03 -5.84 -23.19
C ILE A 210 -4.97 -4.40 -22.63
N MET A 211 -4.07 -4.12 -21.67
CA MET A 211 -4.07 -2.86 -20.92
C MET A 211 -3.00 -1.84 -21.34
N ARG A 212 -2.18 -2.12 -22.38
CA ARG A 212 -1.03 -1.30 -22.81
C ARG A 212 -0.06 -0.93 -21.66
N PHE A 213 -0.02 -1.74 -20.60
CA PHE A 213 0.76 -1.43 -19.41
C PHE A 213 2.25 -1.56 -19.68
N ARG A 214 3.01 -0.46 -19.51
CA ARG A 214 4.46 -0.44 -19.69
C ARG A 214 5.17 -0.33 -18.34
N PHE A 215 6.03 -1.29 -18.05
CA PHE A 215 6.94 -1.20 -16.91
C PHE A 215 7.93 -0.04 -17.13
N SER A 216 8.28 0.67 -16.06
CA SER A 216 9.43 1.58 -16.11
C SER A 216 10.71 0.77 -16.32
N ARG A 217 11.60 1.24 -17.21
CA ARG A 217 12.82 0.52 -17.63
C ARG A 217 13.77 0.14 -16.50
N ARG A 218 13.68 0.81 -15.34
CA ARG A 218 14.50 0.53 -14.15
C ARG A 218 13.65 0.17 -12.93
N LEU A 219 12.50 -0.46 -13.15
CA LEU A 219 11.62 -0.88 -12.07
C LEU A 219 12.06 -2.23 -11.49
N ASP A 220 12.24 -2.27 -10.19
CA ASP A 220 12.56 -3.47 -9.41
C ASP A 220 11.71 -3.49 -8.14
N VAL A 221 11.61 -4.67 -7.52
CA VAL A 221 10.80 -4.92 -6.31
C VAL A 221 11.11 -3.91 -5.20
N LEU A 222 12.39 -3.75 -4.84
CA LEU A 222 12.79 -2.90 -3.71
C LEU A 222 12.49 -1.43 -4.00
N ARG A 223 12.85 -0.95 -5.19
CA ARG A 223 12.60 0.44 -5.60
C ARG A 223 11.12 0.77 -5.60
N TYR A 224 10.28 -0.14 -6.11
CA TYR A 224 8.84 0.08 -6.12
C TYR A 224 8.25 0.06 -4.70
N ALA A 225 8.67 -0.88 -3.86
CA ALA A 225 8.21 -0.96 -2.48
C ALA A 225 8.58 0.31 -1.70
N CYS A 226 9.82 0.78 -1.81
CA CYS A 226 10.28 2.03 -1.21
C CYS A 226 9.49 3.25 -1.70
N SER A 227 9.24 3.35 -3.01
CA SER A 227 8.45 4.46 -3.57
C SER A 227 7.01 4.45 -3.05
N THR A 228 6.39 3.26 -2.98
CA THR A 228 5.00 3.11 -2.55
C THR A 228 4.84 3.40 -1.07
N TYR A 229 5.79 2.95 -0.24
CA TYR A 229 5.83 3.28 1.19
C TYR A 229 5.98 4.79 1.44
N LYS A 230 6.86 5.48 0.69
CA LYS A 230 6.97 6.95 0.77
C LYS A 230 5.66 7.65 0.41
N ASN A 231 4.96 7.17 -0.61
CA ASN A 231 3.65 7.70 -0.99
C ASN A 231 2.59 7.46 0.10
N LEU A 232 2.61 6.31 0.78
CA LEU A 232 1.74 6.03 1.92
C LEU A 232 2.02 6.99 3.09
N LEU A 233 3.29 7.22 3.45
CA LEU A 233 3.66 8.18 4.50
C LEU A 233 3.22 9.62 4.17
N ALA A 234 3.29 10.01 2.90
CA ALA A 234 2.78 11.30 2.46
C ALA A 234 1.26 11.37 2.56
N LEU A 235 0.55 10.29 2.20
CA LEU A 235 -0.90 10.20 2.29
C LEU A 235 -1.38 10.23 3.76
N ASP A 236 -0.76 9.45 4.64
CA ASP A 236 -1.04 9.42 6.09
C ASP A 236 -0.94 10.83 6.68
N ARG A 237 0.17 11.54 6.42
CA ARG A 237 0.35 12.93 6.87
C ARG A 237 -0.71 13.88 6.31
N ALA A 238 -1.00 13.80 5.02
CA ALA A 238 -1.99 14.69 4.40
C ALA A 238 -3.39 14.48 4.97
N ILE A 239 -3.82 13.23 5.17
CA ILE A 239 -5.12 12.93 5.76
C ILE A 239 -5.15 13.33 7.24
N ALA A 240 -4.10 13.06 8.01
CA ALA A 240 -4.02 13.46 9.40
C ALA A 240 -4.17 14.98 9.58
N SER A 241 -3.43 15.76 8.78
CA SER A 241 -3.52 17.22 8.79
C SER A 241 -4.91 17.72 8.40
N GLN A 242 -5.56 17.09 7.41
CA GLN A 242 -6.90 17.47 6.99
C GLN A 242 -7.94 17.15 8.06
N ILE A 243 -7.90 15.95 8.68
CA ILE A 243 -8.78 15.56 9.79
C ILE A 243 -8.64 16.53 10.96
N PHE A 244 -7.41 16.85 11.35
CA PHE A 244 -7.15 17.75 12.46
C PHE A 244 -7.70 19.16 12.18
N LYS A 245 -7.44 19.71 10.99
CA LYS A 245 -8.00 20.99 10.55
C LYS A 245 -9.54 20.98 10.58
N ASP A 246 -10.16 19.92 10.07
CA ASP A 246 -11.62 19.82 10.04
C ASP A 246 -12.18 19.73 11.47
N TYR A 247 -11.49 19.05 12.38
CA TYR A 247 -11.84 18.98 13.80
C TYR A 247 -11.77 20.35 14.49
N GLU A 248 -10.67 21.09 14.32
CA GLU A 248 -10.52 22.44 14.90
C GLU A 248 -11.60 23.42 14.41
N SER A 249 -12.09 23.22 13.18
CA SER A 249 -13.20 24.01 12.62
C SER A 249 -14.61 23.53 13.03
N GLY A 250 -14.72 22.46 13.82
CA GLY A 250 -15.99 21.83 14.19
C GLY A 250 -16.68 21.05 13.06
N ALA A 251 -15.97 20.80 11.95
CA ALA A 251 -16.48 20.10 10.78
C ALA A 251 -16.26 18.58 10.83
N PHE A 252 -15.57 18.07 11.85
CA PHE A 252 -15.28 16.64 12.06
C PHE A 252 -15.39 16.28 13.56
N PRO A 253 -15.86 15.06 13.90
CA PRO A 253 -16.54 14.10 13.03
C PRO A 253 -17.97 14.54 12.70
N LYS A 254 -18.47 14.23 11.49
CA LYS A 254 -19.88 14.54 11.12
C LYS A 254 -20.83 13.42 11.46
N ARG A 255 -20.34 12.18 11.48
CA ARG A 255 -21.11 10.99 11.86
C ARG A 255 -20.52 10.43 13.13
N THR A 256 -21.36 10.38 14.16
CA THR A 256 -21.00 9.99 15.51
C THR A 256 -21.65 8.67 15.92
N SER A 257 -22.68 8.22 15.18
CA SER A 257 -23.40 6.98 15.44
C SER A 257 -23.45 6.05 14.22
N ASN A 258 -23.80 4.78 14.47
CA ASN A 258 -23.86 3.71 13.45
C ASN A 258 -22.54 3.51 12.70
N LEU A 259 -21.42 3.62 13.41
CA LEU A 259 -20.06 3.55 12.89
C LEU A 259 -19.59 2.11 12.66
N PHE A 260 -20.17 1.14 13.38
CA PHE A 260 -19.80 -0.27 13.32
C PHE A 260 -20.67 -1.10 12.35
N PHE A 261 -21.82 -0.58 11.92
CA PHE A 261 -22.73 -1.30 11.04
C PHE A 261 -22.39 -1.06 9.56
N LEU A 262 -22.23 -2.16 8.81
CA LEU A 262 -22.03 -2.17 7.36
C LEU A 262 -23.32 -2.60 6.64
N GLY A 263 -24.31 -1.71 6.67
CA GLY A 263 -25.51 -1.78 5.86
C GLY A 263 -26.76 -1.98 6.70
N THR A 264 -27.87 -1.45 6.25
CA THR A 264 -29.20 -1.80 6.77
C THR A 264 -29.47 -3.25 6.38
N ARG A 265 -29.46 -4.16 7.35
CA ARG A 265 -30.41 -5.28 7.27
C ARG A 265 -31.78 -4.65 7.47
N MET A 266 -32.44 -4.24 6.38
CA MET A 266 -33.88 -4.13 6.42
C MET A 266 -34.41 -5.54 6.66
N GLN A 267 -34.64 -5.90 7.92
CA GLN A 267 -35.72 -6.82 8.21
C GLN A 267 -36.98 -6.07 7.77
N THR A 268 -37.43 -6.32 6.55
CA THR A 268 -38.83 -6.12 6.24
C THR A 268 -39.59 -7.04 7.18
N ASP A 269 -40.18 -6.47 8.22
CA ASP A 269 -41.14 -7.16 9.07
C ASP A 269 -42.24 -7.73 8.18
N ALA A 270 -42.19 -9.04 7.96
CA ALA A 270 -43.20 -9.81 7.25
C ALA A 270 -44.42 -10.03 8.16
N SER A 271 -44.94 -8.95 8.75
CA SER A 271 -46.07 -8.96 9.69
C SER A 271 -47.07 -7.87 9.33
N SER A 272 -47.47 -7.78 8.07
CA SER A 272 -48.78 -7.24 7.70
C SER A 272 -49.10 -7.49 6.23
N LYS A 273 -49.76 -8.62 5.95
CA LYS A 273 -50.91 -8.76 5.02
C LYS A 273 -51.15 -10.24 4.70
N VAL A 274 -51.86 -10.89 5.60
CA VAL A 274 -52.77 -11.99 5.24
C VAL A 274 -54.17 -11.41 5.36
N VAL A 275 -54.86 -11.15 4.24
CA VAL A 275 -56.30 -11.42 4.02
C VAL A 275 -56.58 -11.37 2.50
N GLY A 276 -57.07 -12.48 1.94
CA GLY A 276 -58.12 -12.46 0.89
C GLY A 276 -57.73 -12.68 -0.59
N ARG A 277 -57.65 -13.95 -1.03
CA ARG A 277 -58.49 -14.63 -2.07
C ARG A 277 -59.29 -13.71 -3.04
N VAL A 278 -59.47 -13.92 -4.35
CA VAL A 278 -59.64 -15.09 -5.25
C VAL A 278 -59.40 -14.60 -6.71
N MET A 279 -58.84 -15.45 -7.59
CA MET A 279 -58.80 -15.25 -9.06
C MET A 279 -60.13 -15.63 -9.73
N PRO A 280 -60.42 -15.03 -10.89
CA PRO A 280 -60.73 -15.80 -12.09
C PRO A 280 -59.56 -15.78 -13.08
#